data_AF-A0A445M8G5-F1
#
_entry.id   AF-A0A445M8G5-F1
#
_cell.length_a   1.000
_cell.length_b   1.000
_cell.length_c   1.000
_cell.angle_alpha   90.00
_cell.angle_beta   90.00
_cell.angle_gamma   90.00
#
_symmetry.space_group_name_H-M   'P 1'
#
loop_
_entity.id
_entity.type
_entity.pdbx_description
1 polymer ?
#
loop_
_entity_poly.entity_id
_entity_poly.type
_entity_poly.pdbx_seq_one_letter_code
_entity_poly.pdbx_strand_id
1 'polypeptide(L)'
;MVPSPMSPQRPCFPQCLNWILDNQHPDGSWGLHHFHPSLINDGLSSTLACILALERWKSGQEHVRRGLSFIESNFSRIVDEQLHSPIGFDIIFPGMLEYALNIGLEIPIDQSDINNMLCKRDAELQRLELFKKAYLAYVAEGLGNILDSREIMKYQRENGSLFNSPSTTAAALMHIYDAKALEYLHSLLSRFGCSVPTSYPVDVHIHLCMIDNIERLGVARHFSHEIKSILDRIYRCWLRNDEEISSDMATCAMAFRLLRMNGYDVSSGNLFQVLIQPLLPYLLCHV
;
A
#
# COMPACT_ATOMS: atom_id res chain seq x y z
N MET A 1 0.82 -10.14 10.98
CA MET A 1 1.35 -9.47 12.19
C MET A 1 0.30 -9.20 13.26
N VAL A 2 -0.95 -8.86 12.92
CA VAL A 2 -2.01 -8.49 13.90
C VAL A 2 -2.26 -9.60 14.95
N PRO A 3 -2.14 -9.30 16.26
CA PRO A 3 -2.44 -10.25 17.33
C PRO A 3 -3.95 -10.41 17.55
N SER A 4 -4.38 -11.60 17.99
CA SER A 4 -5.78 -11.82 18.35
C SER A 4 -6.15 -10.99 19.59
N PRO A 5 -7.28 -10.26 19.59
CA PRO A 5 -7.75 -9.52 20.76
C PRO A 5 -7.95 -10.40 22.01
N MET A 6 -8.29 -11.68 21.80
CA MET A 6 -8.56 -12.64 22.88
C MET A 6 -7.32 -13.42 23.32
N SER A 7 -6.28 -13.48 22.47
CA SER A 7 -5.04 -14.20 22.76
C SER A 7 -3.89 -13.53 22.01
N PRO A 8 -3.19 -12.56 22.64
CA PRO A 8 -2.14 -11.78 21.98
C PRO A 8 -0.98 -12.63 21.44
N GLN A 9 -0.81 -13.86 21.96
CA GLN A 9 0.20 -14.81 21.52
C GLN A 9 -0.19 -15.57 20.24
N ARG A 10 -1.37 -15.31 19.68
CA ARG A 10 -1.86 -15.96 18.46
C ARG A 10 -2.17 -14.93 17.37
N PRO A 11 -2.01 -15.29 16.08
CA PRO A 11 -2.41 -14.41 14.99
C PRO A 11 -3.93 -14.22 15.00
N CYS A 12 -4.37 -12.98 14.75
CA CYS A 12 -5.78 -12.69 14.48
C CYS A 12 -6.27 -13.35 13.18
N PHE A 13 -5.38 -13.50 12.20
CA PHE A 13 -5.66 -14.07 10.88
C PHE A 13 -4.70 -15.24 10.60
N PRO A 14 -4.92 -16.42 11.21
CA PRO A 14 -4.04 -17.58 11.02
C PRO A 14 -3.97 -18.04 9.56
N GLN A 15 -5.04 -17.87 8.79
CA GLN A 15 -5.07 -18.21 7.36
C GLN A 15 -4.03 -17.43 6.54
N CYS A 16 -3.71 -16.19 6.91
CA CYS A 16 -2.68 -15.41 6.23
C CYS A 16 -1.27 -15.94 6.53
N LEU A 17 -1.05 -16.43 7.75
CA LEU A 17 0.22 -17.05 8.12
C LEU A 17 0.43 -18.37 7.36
N ASN A 18 -0.63 -19.17 7.22
CA ASN A 18 -0.59 -20.39 6.41
C ASN A 18 -0.32 -20.07 4.94
N TRP A 19 -0.96 -19.03 4.39
CA TRP A 19 -0.67 -18.59 3.02
C TRP A 19 0.81 -18.24 2.84
N ILE A 20 1.45 -17.55 3.79
CA ILE A 20 2.89 -17.25 3.73
C ILE A 20 3.71 -18.55 3.67
N LEU A 21 3.40 -19.54 4.51
CA LEU A 21 4.10 -20.83 4.52
C LEU A 21 3.95 -21.57 3.19
N ASP A 22 2.76 -21.54 2.60
CA ASP A 22 2.44 -22.32 1.39
C ASP A 22 2.91 -21.65 0.08
N ASN A 23 3.35 -20.38 0.12
CA ASN A 23 3.59 -19.57 -1.09
C ASN A 23 5.01 -18.99 -1.19
N GLN A 24 6.00 -19.55 -0.48
CA GLN A 24 7.40 -19.19 -0.71
C GLN A 24 7.89 -19.74 -2.06
N HIS A 25 8.54 -18.91 -2.86
CA HIS A 25 9.12 -19.31 -4.12
C HIS A 25 10.32 -20.27 -3.94
N PRO A 26 10.71 -21.03 -4.98
CA PRO A 26 11.88 -21.92 -4.90
C PRO A 26 13.18 -21.21 -4.52
N ASP A 27 13.38 -19.96 -4.97
CA ASP A 27 14.55 -19.13 -4.67
C ASP A 27 14.56 -18.52 -3.26
N GLY A 28 13.50 -18.76 -2.47
CA GLY A 28 13.36 -18.24 -1.11
C GLY A 28 12.58 -16.93 -1.02
N SER A 29 12.23 -16.29 -2.13
CA SER A 29 11.48 -15.03 -2.15
C SER A 29 9.97 -15.21 -1.94
N TRP A 30 9.29 -14.10 -1.66
CA TRP A 30 7.84 -13.94 -1.81
C TRP A 30 7.50 -12.78 -2.74
N GLY A 31 6.32 -12.86 -3.38
CA GLY A 31 5.72 -11.78 -4.19
C GLY A 31 5.29 -12.28 -5.57
N LEU A 32 5.46 -11.48 -6.62
CA LEU A 32 5.08 -11.87 -7.98
C LEU A 32 5.95 -13.01 -8.54
N HIS A 33 5.31 -14.09 -9.02
CA HIS A 33 6.02 -15.16 -9.72
C HIS A 33 6.70 -14.62 -10.99
N HIS A 34 7.97 -14.99 -11.21
CA HIS A 34 8.81 -14.53 -12.32
C HIS A 34 9.00 -13.01 -12.39
N PHE A 35 9.54 -12.42 -11.31
CA PHE A 35 9.90 -11.00 -11.31
C PHE A 35 10.79 -10.64 -12.50
N HIS A 36 10.41 -9.58 -13.22
CA HIS A 36 11.36 -8.89 -14.08
C HIS A 36 12.51 -8.35 -13.20
N PRO A 37 13.78 -8.39 -13.64
CA PRO A 37 14.92 -7.94 -12.82
C PRO A 37 14.78 -6.53 -12.22
N SER A 38 13.94 -5.67 -12.82
CA SER A 38 13.64 -4.32 -12.34
C SER A 38 12.72 -4.25 -11.12
N LEU A 39 12.07 -5.36 -10.71
CA LEU A 39 11.15 -5.45 -9.57
C LEU A 39 11.79 -6.10 -8.34
N ILE A 40 13.13 -6.12 -8.27
CA ILE A 40 13.83 -6.80 -7.17
C ILE A 40 13.51 -6.16 -5.81
N ASN A 41 13.22 -4.85 -5.77
CA ASN A 41 12.84 -4.14 -4.56
C ASN A 41 11.48 -4.62 -4.01
N ASP A 42 10.53 -4.97 -4.87
CA ASP A 42 9.26 -5.60 -4.46
C ASP A 42 9.50 -6.98 -3.85
N GLY A 43 10.36 -7.79 -4.47
CA GLY A 43 10.73 -9.11 -3.97
C GLY A 43 11.43 -9.04 -2.61
N LEU A 44 12.38 -8.12 -2.44
CA LEU A 44 13.07 -7.89 -1.17
C LEU A 44 12.11 -7.44 -0.08
N SER A 45 11.25 -6.46 -0.37
CA SER A 45 10.25 -5.94 0.58
C SER A 45 9.25 -7.02 1.01
N SER A 46 8.68 -7.74 0.05
CA SER A 46 7.73 -8.84 0.31
C SER A 46 8.36 -9.97 1.12
N THR A 47 9.62 -10.33 0.79
CA THR A 47 10.36 -11.39 1.49
C THR A 47 10.64 -11.00 2.93
N LEU A 48 11.15 -9.79 3.18
CA LEU A 48 11.41 -9.32 4.53
C LEU A 48 10.12 -9.23 5.37
N ALA A 49 9.02 -8.73 4.80
CA ALA A 49 7.73 -8.70 5.48
C ALA A 49 7.24 -10.11 5.87
N CYS A 50 7.43 -11.11 5.00
CA CYS A 50 7.07 -12.51 5.28
C CYS A 50 7.95 -13.12 6.37
N ILE A 51 9.26 -12.88 6.34
CA ILE A 51 10.20 -13.31 7.39
C ILE A 51 9.77 -12.75 8.74
N LEU A 52 9.50 -11.45 8.82
CA LEU A 52 9.08 -10.79 10.07
C LEU A 52 7.75 -11.36 10.60
N ALA A 53 6.83 -11.71 9.71
CA ALA A 53 5.59 -12.37 10.09
C ALA A 53 5.80 -13.79 10.65
N LEU A 54 6.68 -14.58 10.02
CA LEU A 54 7.04 -15.91 10.47
C LEU A 54 7.77 -15.89 11.81
N GLU A 55 8.71 -14.96 11.98
CA GLU A 55 9.46 -14.75 13.23
C GLU A 55 8.55 -14.35 14.38
N ARG A 56 7.62 -13.40 14.15
CA ARG A 56 6.66 -12.98 15.17
C ARG A 56 5.85 -14.14 15.74
N TRP A 57 5.52 -15.13 14.92
CA TRP A 57 4.72 -16.30 15.30
C TRP A 57 5.55 -17.57 15.47
N LYS A 58 6.88 -17.47 15.52
CA LYS A 58 7.82 -18.59 15.71
C LYS A 58 7.50 -19.79 14.83
N SER A 59 7.21 -19.53 13.55
CA SER A 59 6.74 -20.50 12.58
C SER A 59 7.64 -20.52 11.34
N GLY A 60 7.74 -21.65 10.64
CA GLY A 60 8.40 -21.71 9.33
C GLY A 60 9.89 -21.38 9.30
N GLN A 61 10.68 -21.86 10.27
CA GLN A 61 12.11 -21.52 10.39
C GLN A 61 12.94 -21.82 9.13
N GLU A 62 12.64 -22.90 8.41
CA GLU A 62 13.30 -23.17 7.12
C GLU A 62 12.92 -22.13 6.05
N HIS A 63 11.70 -21.61 6.07
CA HIS A 63 11.26 -20.55 5.17
C HIS A 63 11.99 -19.25 5.49
N VAL A 64 12.16 -18.93 6.78
CA VAL A 64 12.97 -17.80 7.26
C VAL A 64 14.41 -17.91 6.74
N ARG A 65 15.07 -19.06 6.94
CA ARG A 65 16.44 -19.30 6.48
C ARG A 65 16.59 -19.09 4.97
N ARG A 66 15.67 -19.64 4.17
CA ARG A 66 15.67 -19.48 2.71
C ARG A 66 15.40 -18.04 2.28
N GLY A 67 14.49 -17.33 2.96
CA GLY A 67 14.21 -15.93 2.69
C GLY A 67 15.40 -15.02 3.01
N LEU A 68 16.12 -15.27 4.11
CA LEU A 68 17.34 -14.54 4.44
C LEU A 68 18.44 -14.75 3.40
N SER A 69 18.59 -15.99 2.90
CA SER A 69 19.53 -16.28 1.81
C SER A 69 19.18 -15.56 0.51
N PHE A 70 17.89 -15.40 0.20
CA PHE A 70 17.43 -14.58 -0.93
C PHE A 70 17.80 -13.10 -0.73
N ILE A 71 17.57 -12.55 0.47
CA ILE A 71 17.92 -11.17 0.81
C ILE A 71 19.42 -10.94 0.66
N GLU A 72 20.26 -11.78 1.26
CA GLU A 72 21.72 -11.73 1.15
C GLU A 72 22.18 -11.66 -0.32
N SER A 73 21.63 -12.55 -1.14
CA SER A 73 22.03 -12.68 -2.55
C SER A 73 21.62 -11.50 -3.43
N ASN A 74 20.67 -10.68 -2.99
CA ASN A 74 20.07 -9.61 -3.81
C ASN A 74 20.19 -8.21 -3.22
N PHE A 75 20.59 -8.06 -1.97
CA PHE A 75 20.60 -6.77 -1.28
C PHE A 75 21.50 -5.72 -1.97
N SER A 76 22.67 -6.13 -2.47
CA SER A 76 23.61 -5.24 -3.18
C SER A 76 23.00 -4.58 -4.42
N ARG A 77 21.91 -5.14 -4.95
CA ARG A 77 21.22 -4.62 -6.14
C ARG A 77 20.37 -3.38 -5.85
N ILE A 78 19.99 -3.12 -4.59
CA ILE A 78 19.16 -1.97 -4.20
C ILE A 78 19.78 -0.62 -4.63
N VAL A 79 21.11 -0.57 -4.78
CA VAL A 79 21.86 0.65 -5.12
C VAL A 79 21.64 1.10 -6.57
N ASP A 80 21.07 0.27 -7.43
CA ASP A 80 20.83 0.61 -8.84
C ASP A 80 19.58 1.48 -9.03
N GLU A 81 19.78 2.77 -9.32
CA GLU A 81 18.72 3.76 -9.58
C GLU A 81 17.83 3.41 -10.79
N GLN A 82 18.21 2.40 -11.61
CA GLN A 82 17.37 1.91 -12.72
C GLN A 82 16.26 0.95 -12.27
N LEU A 83 16.25 0.55 -10.99
CA LEU A 83 15.23 -0.35 -10.46
C LEU A 83 13.94 0.39 -10.12
N HIS A 84 12.80 -0.27 -10.35
CA HIS A 84 11.52 0.23 -9.87
C HIS A 84 11.37 -0.11 -8.39
N SER A 85 11.15 0.93 -7.57
CA SER A 85 10.84 0.77 -6.16
C SER A 85 9.34 0.88 -5.92
N PRO A 86 8.76 0.03 -5.05
CA PRO A 86 7.40 0.22 -4.60
C PRO A 86 7.25 1.56 -3.86
N ILE A 87 6.03 2.09 -3.85
CA ILE A 87 5.70 3.33 -3.13
C ILE A 87 6.10 3.16 -1.66
N GLY A 88 6.86 4.11 -1.13
CA GLY A 88 7.31 4.08 0.26
C GLY A 88 8.49 3.14 0.54
N PHE A 89 9.10 2.49 -0.45
CA PHE A 89 10.22 1.55 -0.24
C PHE A 89 11.34 2.14 0.61
N ASP A 90 11.79 3.36 0.31
CA ASP A 90 12.88 4.06 1.02
C ASP A 90 12.57 4.38 2.49
N ILE A 91 11.32 4.14 2.93
CA ILE A 91 10.88 4.31 4.32
C ILE A 91 10.53 2.96 4.93
N ILE A 92 9.73 2.15 4.24
CA ILE A 92 9.18 0.90 4.74
C ILE A 92 10.25 -0.18 4.84
N PHE A 93 11.09 -0.34 3.81
CA PHE A 93 12.10 -1.39 3.81
C PHE A 93 13.17 -1.17 4.89
N PRO A 94 13.76 0.03 5.05
CA PRO A 94 14.68 0.29 6.15
C PRO A 94 14.00 0.20 7.52
N GLY A 95 12.74 0.62 7.63
CA GLY A 95 11.94 0.41 8.84
C GLY A 95 11.77 -1.05 9.24
N MET A 96 11.56 -1.95 8.27
CA MET A 96 11.53 -3.39 8.52
C MET A 96 12.89 -3.94 8.95
N LEU A 97 13.99 -3.44 8.39
CA LEU A 97 15.35 -3.82 8.83
C LEU A 97 15.60 -3.38 10.27
N GLU A 98 15.25 -2.15 10.62
CA GLU A 98 15.36 -1.64 12.00
C GLU A 98 14.50 -2.48 12.97
N TYR A 99 13.26 -2.82 12.58
CA TYR A 99 12.41 -3.70 13.36
C TYR A 99 13.03 -5.09 13.56
N ALA A 100 13.61 -5.68 12.51
CA ALA A 100 14.29 -6.98 12.57
C ALA A 100 15.45 -6.96 13.58
N LEU A 101 16.30 -5.94 13.54
CA LEU A 101 17.40 -5.76 14.49
C LEU A 101 16.89 -5.65 15.93
N ASN A 102 15.81 -4.89 16.14
CA ASN A 102 15.21 -4.68 17.46
C ASN A 102 14.63 -5.97 18.08
N ILE A 103 14.18 -6.92 17.27
CA ILE A 103 13.70 -8.23 17.75
C ILE A 103 14.83 -9.28 17.83
N GLY A 104 16.06 -8.91 17.50
CA GLY A 104 17.23 -9.79 17.54
C GLY A 104 17.33 -10.75 16.35
N LEU A 105 16.69 -10.45 15.22
CA LEU A 105 16.85 -11.22 14.00
C LEU A 105 18.16 -10.85 13.31
N GLU A 106 19.06 -11.83 13.15
CA GLU A 106 20.30 -11.65 12.40
C GLU A 106 19.99 -11.63 10.89
N ILE A 107 20.24 -10.47 10.27
CA ILE A 107 20.10 -10.31 8.83
C ILE A 107 21.50 -10.39 8.20
N PRO A 108 21.71 -11.24 7.18
CA PRO A 108 22.99 -11.42 6.50
C PRO A 108 23.31 -10.25 5.55
N ILE A 109 23.39 -9.04 6.10
CA ILE A 109 23.72 -7.80 5.40
C ILE A 109 24.74 -7.04 6.26
N ASP A 110 25.72 -6.41 5.62
CA ASP A 110 26.71 -5.60 6.31
C ASP A 110 26.05 -4.46 7.11
N GLN A 111 26.40 -4.35 8.39
CA GLN A 111 25.83 -3.36 9.29
C GLN A 111 26.04 -1.92 8.77
N SER A 112 27.14 -1.65 8.06
CA SER A 112 27.37 -0.36 7.40
C SER A 112 26.33 -0.03 6.36
N ASP A 113 25.87 -1.03 5.59
CA ASP A 113 24.87 -0.81 4.55
C ASP A 113 23.49 -0.58 5.13
N ILE A 114 23.13 -1.33 6.18
CA ILE A 114 21.90 -1.09 6.93
C ILE A 114 21.92 0.34 7.51
N ASN A 115 23.02 0.73 8.16
CA ASN A 115 23.16 2.07 8.74
C ASN A 115 23.06 3.17 7.68
N ASN A 116 23.71 2.99 6.52
CA ASN A 116 23.62 3.94 5.41
C ASN A 116 22.18 4.10 4.92
N MET A 117 21.43 3.00 4.82
CA MET A 117 20.04 3.00 4.41
C MET A 117 19.14 3.70 5.43
N LEU A 118 19.34 3.45 6.73
CA LEU A 118 18.64 4.13 7.81
C LEU A 118 18.94 5.64 7.83
N CYS A 119 20.20 6.04 7.64
CA CYS A 119 20.56 7.46 7.55
C CYS A 119 19.85 8.16 6.37
N LYS A 120 19.76 7.50 5.20
CA LYS A 120 19.01 8.03 4.05
C LYS A 120 17.52 8.17 4.37
N ARG A 121 16.92 7.15 4.99
CA ARG A 121 15.52 7.21 5.45
C ARG A 121 15.31 8.40 6.37
N ASP A 122 16.12 8.54 7.42
CA ASP A 122 15.91 9.56 8.44
C ASP A 122 16.05 10.98 7.87
N ALA A 123 16.97 11.18 6.92
CA ALA A 123 17.08 12.44 6.17
C ALA A 123 15.82 12.73 5.33
N GLU A 124 15.25 11.71 4.67
CA GLU A 124 13.98 11.86 3.95
C GLU A 124 12.81 12.14 4.89
N LEU A 125 12.74 11.49 6.06
CA LEU A 125 11.68 11.73 7.04
C LEU A 125 11.70 13.17 7.54
N GLN A 126 12.87 13.71 7.90
CA GLN A 126 13.01 15.11 8.30
C GLN A 126 12.50 16.08 7.23
N ARG A 127 12.74 15.77 5.94
CA ARG A 127 12.25 16.58 4.82
C ARG A 127 10.73 16.48 4.66
N LEU A 128 10.14 15.33 4.96
CA LEU A 128 8.72 15.04 4.75
C LEU A 128 7.82 15.50 5.90
N GLU A 129 8.29 15.46 7.15
CA GLU A 129 7.50 15.86 8.34
C GLU A 129 6.94 17.28 8.25
N LEU A 130 7.68 18.17 7.57
CA LEU A 130 7.31 19.56 7.40
C LEU A 130 6.12 19.76 6.42
N PHE A 131 5.90 18.84 5.47
CA PHE A 131 5.03 19.13 4.32
C PHE A 131 4.11 17.98 3.89
N LYS A 132 4.31 16.73 4.34
CA LYS A 132 3.61 15.56 3.77
C LYS A 132 3.10 14.57 4.84
N LYS A 133 2.36 15.06 5.83
CA LYS A 133 1.76 14.23 6.90
C LYS A 133 0.89 13.06 6.37
N ALA A 134 0.12 13.29 5.31
CA ALA A 134 -0.70 12.24 4.70
C ALA A 134 0.14 11.12 4.07
N TYR A 135 1.27 11.45 3.44
CA TYR A 135 2.19 10.46 2.89
C TYR A 135 2.88 9.66 4.01
N LEU A 136 3.31 10.33 5.08
CA LEU A 136 3.88 9.65 6.25
C LEU A 136 2.88 8.70 6.90
N ALA A 137 1.60 9.11 7.01
CA ALA A 137 0.55 8.23 7.49
C ALA A 137 0.28 7.05 6.54
N TYR A 138 0.45 7.23 5.23
CA TYR A 138 0.32 6.14 4.25
C TYR A 138 1.41 5.08 4.41
N VAL A 139 2.65 5.47 4.72
CA VAL A 139 3.78 4.55 4.91
C VAL A 139 4.02 4.17 6.38
N ALA A 140 3.01 4.36 7.24
CA ALA A 140 3.14 4.23 8.68
C ALA A 140 3.58 2.83 9.13
N GLU A 141 3.31 1.79 8.35
CA GLU A 141 3.81 0.43 8.63
C GLU A 141 5.35 0.34 8.68
N GLY A 142 6.03 1.27 8.01
CA GLY A 142 7.49 1.40 7.97
C GLY A 142 8.07 2.26 9.08
N LEU A 143 7.25 2.96 9.84
CA LEU A 143 7.68 4.01 10.76
C LEU A 143 7.71 3.56 12.21
N GLY A 144 7.29 2.33 12.50
CA GLY A 144 7.29 1.79 13.86
C GLY A 144 6.58 2.73 14.84
N ASN A 145 7.28 3.14 15.90
CA ASN A 145 6.74 4.03 16.94
C ASN A 145 6.97 5.53 16.67
N ILE A 146 7.47 5.91 15.48
CA ILE A 146 7.80 7.31 15.16
C ILE A 146 6.54 8.17 15.06
N LEU A 147 5.44 7.63 14.52
CA LEU A 147 4.17 8.33 14.39
C LEU A 147 3.21 7.97 15.52
N ASP A 148 2.54 8.98 16.09
CA ASP A 148 1.41 8.75 16.97
C ASP A 148 0.29 8.07 16.18
N SER A 149 -0.06 6.85 16.58
CA SER A 149 -1.15 6.08 15.98
C SER A 149 -2.47 6.86 15.96
N ARG A 150 -2.70 7.79 16.91
CA ARG A 150 -3.89 8.65 16.90
C ARG A 150 -3.88 9.68 15.76
N GLU A 151 -2.72 10.17 15.37
CA GLU A 151 -2.59 11.09 14.23
C GLU A 151 -2.84 10.36 12.91
N ILE A 152 -2.41 9.10 12.80
CA ILE A 152 -2.67 8.26 11.63
C ILE A 152 -4.17 7.98 11.48
N MET A 153 -4.88 7.72 12.58
CA MET A 153 -6.32 7.44 12.54
C MET A 153 -7.18 8.59 11.99
N LYS A 154 -6.64 9.82 11.86
CA LYS A 154 -7.31 10.94 11.17
C LYS A 154 -7.54 10.68 9.68
N TYR A 155 -6.82 9.73 9.10
CA TYR A 155 -6.92 9.34 7.69
C TYR A 155 -7.76 8.07 7.48
N GLN A 156 -8.49 7.61 8.51
CA GLN A 156 -9.37 6.46 8.39
C GLN A 156 -10.56 6.81 7.47
N ARG A 157 -10.76 5.96 6.47
CA ARG A 157 -11.82 6.04 5.47
C ARG A 157 -13.15 5.52 6.00
N GLU A 158 -14.23 5.78 5.28
CA GLU A 158 -15.58 5.32 5.67
C GLU A 158 -15.66 3.79 5.78
N ASN A 159 -14.93 3.08 4.91
CA ASN A 159 -14.83 1.63 4.91
C ASN A 159 -13.96 1.05 6.05
N GLY A 160 -13.39 1.89 6.91
CA GLY A 160 -12.55 1.50 8.04
C GLY A 160 -11.05 1.38 7.74
N SER A 161 -10.65 1.39 6.47
CA SER A 161 -9.25 1.31 6.08
C SER A 161 -8.49 2.62 6.34
N LEU A 162 -7.18 2.51 6.45
CA LEU A 162 -6.27 3.62 6.22
C LEU A 162 -5.83 3.59 4.76
N PHE A 163 -6.20 4.60 3.98
CA PHE A 163 -5.84 4.76 2.57
C PHE A 163 -6.15 3.56 1.65
N ASN A 164 -7.17 2.75 1.96
CA ASN A 164 -7.42 1.47 1.29
C ASN A 164 -6.24 0.48 1.36
N SER A 165 -5.26 0.69 2.25
CA SER A 165 -4.05 -0.12 2.40
C SER A 165 -4.22 -1.14 3.53
N PRO A 166 -4.22 -2.47 3.24
CA PRO A 166 -4.30 -3.48 4.28
C PRO A 166 -3.07 -3.51 5.19
N SER A 167 -1.87 -3.22 4.67
CA SER A 167 -0.63 -3.16 5.46
C SER A 167 -0.69 -2.03 6.49
N THR A 168 -1.00 -0.81 6.05
CA THR A 168 -1.12 0.37 6.91
C THR A 168 -2.24 0.20 7.94
N THR A 169 -3.38 -0.35 7.52
CA THR A 169 -4.51 -0.64 8.42
C THR A 169 -4.15 -1.69 9.47
N ALA A 170 -3.46 -2.77 9.07
CA ALA A 170 -2.99 -3.80 9.99
C ALA A 170 -1.91 -3.28 10.96
N ALA A 171 -1.03 -2.39 10.50
CA ALA A 171 -0.03 -1.76 11.35
C ALA A 171 -0.69 -0.91 12.44
N ALA A 172 -1.67 -0.06 12.09
CA ALA A 172 -2.41 0.71 13.08
C ALA A 172 -3.11 -0.19 14.13
N LEU A 173 -3.72 -1.29 13.69
CA LEU A 173 -4.38 -2.27 14.57
C LEU A 173 -3.43 -2.97 15.55
N MET A 174 -2.13 -3.02 15.26
CA MET A 174 -1.15 -3.58 16.20
C MET A 174 -0.92 -2.67 17.41
N HIS A 175 -1.22 -1.38 17.30
CA HIS A 175 -0.97 -0.38 18.34
C HIS A 175 -2.26 0.16 18.97
N ILE A 176 -3.34 0.28 18.20
CA ILE A 176 -4.65 0.76 18.67
C ILE A 176 -5.73 -0.20 18.18
N TYR A 177 -6.56 -0.69 19.11
CA TYR A 177 -7.75 -1.43 18.74
C TYR A 177 -8.79 -0.49 18.11
N ASP A 178 -9.21 -0.79 16.88
CA ASP A 178 -10.28 -0.09 16.19
C ASP A 178 -11.21 -1.09 15.48
N ALA A 179 -12.51 -1.00 15.75
CA ALA A 179 -13.48 -1.97 15.25
C ALA A 179 -13.66 -1.88 13.73
N LYS A 180 -13.62 -0.67 13.15
CA LYS A 180 -13.82 -0.47 11.71
C LYS A 180 -12.62 -0.95 10.90
N ALA A 181 -11.41 -0.68 11.37
CA ALA A 181 -10.18 -1.19 10.76
C ALA A 181 -10.14 -2.73 10.80
N LEU A 182 -10.60 -3.34 11.89
CA LEU A 182 -10.69 -4.79 11.99
C LEU A 182 -11.75 -5.36 11.04
N GLU A 183 -12.93 -4.73 10.96
CA GLU A 183 -13.99 -5.08 10.02
C GLU A 183 -13.54 -4.98 8.56
N TYR A 184 -12.78 -3.94 8.21
CA TYR A 184 -12.16 -3.79 6.89
C TYR A 184 -11.29 -5.00 6.54
N LEU A 185 -10.36 -5.40 7.40
CA LEU A 185 -9.48 -6.56 7.14
C LEU A 185 -10.27 -7.87 7.05
N HIS A 186 -11.30 -8.06 7.89
CA HIS A 186 -12.20 -9.21 7.77
C HIS A 186 -12.96 -9.22 6.44
N SER A 187 -13.42 -8.06 5.97
CA SER A 187 -14.12 -7.96 4.69
C SER A 187 -13.23 -8.37 3.51
N LEU A 188 -11.94 -8.02 3.55
CA LEU A 188 -10.96 -8.45 2.54
C LEU A 188 -10.78 -9.96 2.57
N LEU A 189 -10.59 -10.55 3.75
CA LEU A 189 -10.39 -12.00 3.86
C LEU A 189 -11.65 -12.79 3.55
N SER A 190 -12.84 -12.23 3.76
CA SER A 190 -14.09 -12.81 3.27
C SER A 190 -14.15 -12.86 1.74
N ARG A 191 -13.47 -11.95 1.05
CA ARG A 191 -13.46 -11.85 -0.42
C ARG A 191 -12.30 -12.60 -1.07
N PHE A 192 -11.11 -12.50 -0.49
CA PHE A 192 -9.85 -13.01 -1.05
C PHE A 192 -9.34 -14.27 -0.34
N GLY A 193 -10.00 -14.70 0.73
CA GLY A 193 -9.68 -15.92 1.46
C GLY A 193 -8.53 -15.74 2.45
N CYS A 194 -7.33 -16.17 2.05
CA CYS A 194 -6.16 -16.26 2.92
C CYS A 194 -5.05 -15.26 2.58
N SER A 195 -5.26 -14.38 1.61
CA SER A 195 -4.36 -13.28 1.27
C SER A 195 -5.15 -12.01 0.99
N VAL A 196 -4.45 -10.88 0.90
CA VAL A 196 -5.05 -9.57 0.60
C VAL A 196 -4.20 -8.84 -0.44
N PRO A 197 -4.81 -7.99 -1.29
CA PRO A 197 -4.06 -7.15 -2.22
C PRO A 197 -3.30 -6.03 -1.47
N THR A 198 -2.44 -5.30 -2.18
CA THR A 198 -1.74 -4.11 -1.64
C THR A 198 -2.68 -2.93 -1.38
N SER A 199 -3.78 -2.83 -2.14
CA SER A 199 -4.84 -1.85 -1.90
C SER A 199 -6.21 -2.35 -2.32
N TYR A 200 -7.25 -1.95 -1.59
CA TYR A 200 -8.65 -2.30 -1.88
C TYR A 200 -9.65 -1.41 -1.12
N PRO A 201 -10.79 -0.99 -1.70
CA PRO A 201 -11.20 -1.15 -3.10
C PRO A 201 -10.37 -0.29 -4.06
N VAL A 202 -10.34 -0.70 -5.33
CA VAL A 202 -9.66 -0.02 -6.45
C VAL A 202 -10.49 -0.08 -7.74
N ASP A 203 -11.75 -0.52 -7.64
CA ASP A 203 -12.57 -0.85 -8.79
C ASP A 203 -12.96 0.38 -9.62
N VAL A 204 -13.21 1.54 -9.03
CA VAL A 204 -13.46 2.76 -9.81
C VAL A 204 -12.23 3.13 -10.65
N HIS A 205 -11.04 3.17 -10.05
CA HIS A 205 -9.80 3.49 -10.76
C HIS A 205 -9.52 2.51 -11.90
N ILE A 206 -9.62 1.21 -11.63
CA ILE A 206 -9.39 0.15 -12.63
C ILE A 206 -10.38 0.28 -13.79
N HIS A 207 -11.67 0.49 -13.50
CA HIS A 207 -12.68 0.66 -14.54
C HIS A 207 -12.44 1.91 -15.41
N LEU A 208 -12.03 3.03 -14.80
CA LEU A 208 -11.66 4.24 -15.55
C LEU A 208 -10.45 4.00 -16.44
N CYS A 209 -9.40 3.37 -15.93
CA CYS A 209 -8.23 2.98 -16.70
C CYS A 209 -8.58 2.05 -17.86
N MET A 210 -9.48 1.07 -17.64
CA MET A 210 -9.93 0.16 -18.68
C MET A 210 -10.68 0.90 -19.79
N ILE A 211 -11.63 1.77 -19.43
CA ILE A 211 -12.37 2.59 -20.40
C ILE A 211 -11.41 3.48 -21.19
N ASP A 212 -10.49 4.19 -20.50
CA ASP A 212 -9.52 5.06 -21.15
C ASP A 212 -8.66 4.31 -22.17
N ASN A 213 -8.17 3.13 -21.83
CA ASN A 213 -7.38 2.31 -22.75
C ASN A 213 -8.22 1.84 -23.95
N ILE A 214 -9.45 1.39 -23.73
CA ILE A 214 -10.36 0.95 -24.80
C ILE A 214 -10.68 2.10 -25.77
N GLU A 215 -10.93 3.31 -25.25
CA GLU A 215 -11.15 4.52 -26.05
C GLU A 215 -9.90 4.91 -26.84
N ARG A 216 -8.73 4.93 -26.20
CA ARG A 216 -7.44 5.29 -26.82
C ARG A 216 -6.99 4.31 -27.90
N LEU A 217 -7.35 3.03 -27.77
CA LEU A 217 -7.11 2.00 -28.79
C LEU A 217 -8.07 2.10 -29.99
N GLY A 218 -9.10 2.96 -29.93
CA GLY A 218 -10.07 3.15 -31.01
C GLY A 218 -11.05 1.98 -31.20
N VAL A 219 -11.19 1.12 -30.18
CA VAL A 219 -12.04 -0.08 -30.20
C VAL A 219 -13.32 0.04 -29.36
N ALA A 220 -13.55 1.20 -28.73
CA ALA A 220 -14.70 1.46 -27.84
C ALA A 220 -16.09 1.19 -28.45
N ARG A 221 -16.25 1.31 -29.77
CA ARG A 221 -17.52 0.99 -30.47
C ARG A 221 -17.99 -0.45 -30.26
N HIS A 222 -17.08 -1.36 -29.94
CA HIS A 222 -17.38 -2.78 -29.70
C HIS A 222 -17.84 -3.04 -28.26
N PHE A 223 -17.70 -2.06 -27.36
CA PHE A 223 -17.94 -2.18 -25.92
C PHE A 223 -18.87 -1.07 -25.40
N SER A 224 -19.67 -0.45 -26.27
CA SER A 224 -20.42 0.76 -25.92
C SER A 224 -21.44 0.54 -24.80
N HIS A 225 -22.03 -0.66 -24.72
CA HIS A 225 -22.95 -1.00 -23.64
C HIS A 225 -22.23 -1.17 -22.30
N GLU A 226 -21.09 -1.87 -22.30
CA GLU A 226 -20.27 -2.12 -21.11
C GLU A 226 -19.70 -0.81 -20.57
N ILE A 227 -19.14 0.04 -21.45
CA ILE A 227 -18.62 1.37 -21.10
C ILE A 227 -19.73 2.21 -20.46
N LYS A 228 -20.91 2.27 -21.09
CA LYS A 228 -22.05 3.03 -20.55
C LYS A 228 -22.47 2.51 -19.17
N SER A 229 -22.62 1.19 -19.00
CA SER A 229 -23.00 0.60 -17.72
C SER A 229 -22.01 0.93 -16.59
N ILE A 230 -20.71 0.93 -16.91
CA ILE A 230 -19.65 1.27 -15.95
C ILE A 230 -19.68 2.77 -15.63
N LEU A 231 -19.79 3.63 -16.65
CA LEU A 231 -19.87 5.08 -16.46
C LEU A 231 -21.13 5.50 -15.69
N ASP A 232 -22.27 4.82 -15.91
CA ASP A 232 -23.49 5.04 -15.12
C ASP A 232 -23.28 4.75 -13.63
N ARG A 233 -22.50 3.70 -13.29
CA ARG A 233 -22.11 3.41 -11.90
C ARG A 233 -21.21 4.51 -11.35
N ILE A 234 -20.16 4.88 -12.09
CA ILE A 234 -19.19 5.89 -11.66
C ILE A 234 -19.88 7.25 -11.52
N TYR A 235 -20.84 7.58 -12.38
CA TYR A 235 -21.62 8.81 -12.27
C TYR A 235 -22.45 8.87 -10.99
N ARG A 236 -23.05 7.74 -10.56
CA ARG A 236 -23.73 7.66 -9.26
C ARG A 236 -22.76 7.90 -8.09
N CYS A 237 -21.54 7.35 -8.16
CA CYS A 237 -20.50 7.63 -7.17
C CYS A 237 -20.08 9.11 -7.19
N TRP A 238 -19.91 9.69 -8.38
CA TRP A 238 -19.58 11.11 -8.56
C TRP A 238 -20.62 12.03 -7.92
N LEU A 239 -21.90 11.78 -8.18
CA LEU A 239 -23.01 12.58 -7.61
C LEU A 239 -23.08 12.49 -6.08
N ARG A 240 -22.64 11.37 -5.50
CA ARG A 240 -22.60 11.16 -4.05
C ARG A 240 -21.32 11.67 -3.39
N ASN A 241 -20.38 12.22 -4.18
CA ASN A 241 -19.04 12.56 -3.74
C ASN A 241 -18.34 11.37 -3.04
N ASP A 242 -18.50 10.18 -3.60
CA ASP A 242 -17.96 8.93 -3.05
C ASP A 242 -16.45 9.03 -2.80
N GLU A 243 -16.01 8.55 -1.64
CA GLU A 243 -14.62 8.62 -1.19
C GLU A 243 -13.66 7.90 -2.15
N GLU A 244 -14.13 6.88 -2.88
CA GLU A 244 -13.31 6.18 -3.88
C GLU A 244 -12.90 7.08 -5.06
N ILE A 245 -13.70 8.11 -5.36
CA ILE A 245 -13.40 9.14 -6.38
C ILE A 245 -12.72 10.34 -5.73
N SER A 246 -13.27 10.86 -4.63
CA SER A 246 -12.87 12.17 -4.09
C SER A 246 -11.54 12.13 -3.32
N SER A 247 -11.13 10.97 -2.81
CA SER A 247 -9.88 10.83 -2.04
C SER A 247 -8.64 10.50 -2.87
N ASP A 248 -8.79 10.28 -4.19
CA ASP A 248 -7.66 10.07 -5.09
C ASP A 248 -7.70 11.05 -6.28
N MET A 249 -6.62 11.81 -6.41
CA MET A 249 -6.50 12.90 -7.38
C MET A 249 -6.56 12.38 -8.83
N ALA A 250 -5.84 11.30 -9.13
CA ALA A 250 -5.77 10.73 -10.47
C ALA A 250 -7.14 10.16 -10.88
N THR A 251 -7.78 9.42 -9.97
CA THR A 251 -9.11 8.85 -10.15
C THR A 251 -10.16 9.93 -10.35
N CYS A 252 -10.14 11.00 -9.55
CA CYS A 252 -11.05 12.15 -9.70
C CYS A 252 -10.89 12.81 -11.09
N ALA A 253 -9.66 13.08 -11.51
CA ALA A 253 -9.38 13.69 -12.81
C ALA A 253 -9.83 12.82 -13.99
N MET A 254 -9.57 11.50 -13.91
CA MET A 254 -10.02 10.54 -14.93
C MET A 254 -11.53 10.42 -14.97
N ALA A 255 -12.19 10.30 -13.81
CA ALA A 255 -13.65 10.23 -13.70
C ALA A 255 -14.29 11.46 -14.35
N PHE A 256 -13.83 12.65 -13.99
CA PHE A 256 -14.33 13.90 -14.58
C PHE A 256 -14.22 13.90 -16.11
N ARG A 257 -13.03 13.59 -16.64
CA ARG A 257 -12.80 13.62 -18.08
C ARG A 257 -13.68 12.62 -18.81
N LEU A 258 -13.69 11.36 -18.36
CA LEU A 258 -14.42 10.27 -19.04
C LEU A 258 -15.93 10.46 -18.94
N LEU A 259 -16.45 10.91 -17.79
CA LEU A 259 -17.87 11.27 -17.64
C LEU A 259 -18.25 12.42 -18.58
N ARG A 260 -17.46 13.50 -18.60
CA ARG A 260 -17.75 14.65 -19.47
C ARG A 260 -17.70 14.29 -20.95
N MET A 261 -16.69 13.53 -21.38
CA MET A 261 -16.55 13.09 -22.78
C MET A 261 -17.69 12.18 -23.24
N ASN A 262 -18.32 11.45 -22.31
CA ASN A 262 -19.45 10.57 -22.58
C ASN A 262 -20.83 11.23 -22.31
N GLY A 263 -20.88 12.55 -22.16
CA GLY A 263 -22.12 13.33 -22.11
C GLY A 263 -22.81 13.41 -20.75
N TYR A 264 -22.13 13.02 -19.67
CA TYR A 264 -22.65 13.18 -18.31
C TYR A 264 -22.47 14.62 -17.82
N ASP A 265 -23.44 15.12 -17.05
CA ASP A 265 -23.38 16.44 -16.44
C ASP A 265 -22.51 16.41 -15.16
N VAL A 266 -21.26 16.82 -15.30
CA VAL A 266 -20.27 16.89 -14.22
C VAL A 266 -19.71 18.31 -14.10
N SER A 267 -19.70 18.86 -12.88
CA SER A 267 -19.11 20.17 -12.56
C SER A 267 -17.62 20.06 -12.26
N SER A 268 -16.84 21.09 -12.59
CA SER A 268 -15.43 21.20 -12.18
C SER A 268 -15.25 21.60 -10.72
N GLY A 269 -16.34 21.86 -9.96
CA GLY A 269 -16.26 22.20 -8.54
C GLY A 269 -15.58 21.12 -7.70
N ASN A 270 -15.91 19.85 -7.93
CA ASN A 270 -15.28 18.72 -7.22
C ASN A 270 -13.80 18.58 -7.58
N LEU A 271 -13.44 18.86 -8.84
CA LEU A 271 -12.02 18.93 -9.25
C LEU A 271 -11.29 20.03 -8.49
N PHE A 272 -11.89 21.21 -8.32
CA PHE A 272 -11.25 22.31 -7.61
C PHE A 272 -10.97 21.95 -6.14
N GLN A 273 -11.91 21.29 -5.46
CA GLN A 273 -11.75 20.83 -4.08
C GLN A 273 -10.66 19.76 -3.92
N VAL A 274 -10.53 18.83 -4.87
CA VAL A 274 -9.57 17.73 -4.78
C VAL A 274 -8.19 18.11 -5.33
N LEU A 275 -8.13 18.86 -6.44
CA LEU A 275 -6.89 19.20 -7.14
C LEU A 275 -6.24 20.50 -6.66
N ILE A 276 -7.05 21.54 -6.41
CA ILE A 276 -6.53 22.91 -6.26
C ILE A 276 -6.56 23.36 -4.81
N GLN A 277 -7.59 23.00 -4.04
CA GLN A 277 -7.70 23.39 -2.64
C GLN A 277 -6.55 22.90 -1.73
N PRO A 278 -6.01 21.69 -1.90
CA PRO A 278 -4.82 21.26 -1.15
C PRO A 278 -3.54 22.01 -1.57
N LEU A 279 -3.50 22.54 -2.80
CA LEU A 279 -2.35 23.26 -3.36
C LEU A 279 -2.42 24.77 -3.11
N LEU A 280 -3.60 25.31 -2.79
CA LEU A 280 -3.86 26.74 -2.54
C LEU A 280 -2.94 27.37 -1.48
N PRO A 281 -2.65 26.72 -0.33
CA PRO A 281 -1.68 27.24 0.64
C PRO A 281 -0.28 27.42 0.03
N TYR A 282 0.12 26.55 -0.89
CA TYR A 282 1.44 26.59 -1.53
C TYR A 282 1.50 27.63 -2.66
N LEU A 283 0.40 27.83 -3.38
CA LEU A 283 0.28 28.86 -4.42
C LEU A 283 0.26 30.28 -3.83
N LEU A 284 -0.30 30.44 -2.63
CA LEU A 284 -0.38 31.72 -1.93
C LEU A 284 0.91 32.08 -1.15
N CYS A 285 1.83 31.13 -0.95
CA CYS A 285 3.15 31.40 -0.36
C CYS A 285 4.17 32.01 -1.34
N HIS A 286 3.82 32.15 -2.63
CA HIS A 286 4.67 32.69 -3.68
C HIS A 286 4.17 34.01 -4.29
N VAL A 287 3.29 34.74 -3.59
CA VAL A 287 2.82 36.09 -3.97
C VAL A 287 3.19 37.10 -2.91
#